data_AF-A0A662MRY7-F1
#
_entry.id   AF-A0A662MRY7-F1
#
_cell.length_a   1.000
_cell.length_b   1.000
_cell.length_c   1.000
_cell.angle_alpha   90.00
_cell.angle_beta   90.00
_cell.angle_gamma   90.00
#
_symmetry.space_group_name_H-M   'P 1'
#
loop_
_entity.id
_entity.type
_entity.pdbx_description
1 polymer ?
#
loop_
_entity_poly.entity_id
_entity_poly.type
_entity_poly.pdbx_seq_one_letter_code
_entity_poly.pdbx_strand_id
1 'polypeptide(L)' 'MAHGPRYRVPFRRRREGKTNYHKRLALLKSGKPRLVVRKTLNHHIAQIVIYDPNGDKTLVSAHTRELVRDFGWKGH' A
#
# COMPACT_ATOMS: atom_id res chain seq x y z
N MET A 1 -19.66 13.53 1.49
CA MET A 1 -20.78 12.75 0.87
C MET A 1 -21.04 13.33 -0.52
N ALA A 2 -21.87 12.69 -1.36
CA ALA A 2 -22.28 13.32 -2.61
C ALA A 2 -23.36 14.36 -2.31
N HIS A 3 -23.18 15.60 -2.76
CA HIS A 3 -24.07 16.73 -2.45
C HIS A 3 -24.99 17.10 -3.63
N GLY A 4 -25.01 16.30 -4.70
CA GLY A 4 -25.86 16.52 -5.87
C GLY A 4 -25.32 15.86 -7.15
N PRO A 5 -26.04 15.98 -8.28
CA PRO A 5 -25.70 15.31 -9.53
C PRO A 5 -24.40 15.83 -10.18
N ARG A 6 -24.00 17.08 -9.90
CA ARG A 6 -22.75 17.67 -10.39
C ARG A 6 -21.53 17.36 -9.51
N TYR A 7 -21.72 16.71 -8.36
CA TYR A 7 -20.63 16.49 -7.42
C TYR A 7 -19.68 15.39 -7.91
N ARG A 8 -18.42 15.74 -8.16
CA ARG A 8 -17.39 14.76 -8.52
C ARG A 8 -16.92 14.00 -7.29
N VAL A 9 -17.37 12.76 -7.16
CA VAL A 9 -16.96 11.88 -6.06
C VAL A 9 -15.49 11.48 -6.23
N PRO A 10 -14.62 11.71 -5.23
CA PRO A 10 -13.23 11.23 -5.29
C PRO A 10 -13.16 9.71 -5.31
N PHE A 11 -12.09 9.16 -5.91
CA PHE A 11 -11.86 7.71 -5.92
C PHE A 11 -11.89 7.10 -4.52
N ARG A 12 -12.33 5.84 -4.41
CA ARG A 12 -12.51 5.12 -3.13
C ARG A 12 -11.28 5.25 -2.21
N ARG A 13 -10.08 4.91 -2.68
CA ARG A 13 -8.84 4.98 -1.87
C ARG A 13 -8.40 6.40 -1.52
N ARG A 14 -8.86 7.42 -2.27
CA ARG A 14 -8.63 8.83 -1.93
C ARG A 14 -9.52 9.24 -0.76
N ARG A 15 -10.79 8.81 -0.76
CA ARG A 15 -11.74 9.04 0.35
C ARG A 15 -11.28 8.34 1.63
N GLU A 16 -10.74 7.13 1.53
CA GLU A 16 -10.15 6.40 2.67
C GLU A 16 -8.80 6.98 3.13
N GLY A 17 -8.21 7.95 2.43
CA GLY A 17 -6.89 8.51 2.78
C GLY A 17 -5.69 7.58 2.58
N LYS A 18 -5.90 6.35 2.07
CA LYS A 18 -4.85 5.31 2.00
C LYS A 18 -3.88 5.46 0.83
N THR A 19 -4.16 6.33 -0.14
CA THR A 19 -3.36 6.42 -1.37
C THR A 19 -3.24 7.85 -1.89
N ASN A 20 -2.00 8.25 -2.14
CA ASN A 20 -1.68 9.45 -2.91
C ASN A 20 -1.47 9.06 -4.38
N TYR A 21 -2.43 9.44 -5.23
CA TYR A 21 -2.42 9.07 -6.65
C TYR A 21 -1.30 9.75 -7.46
N HIS A 22 -0.90 10.98 -7.11
CA HIS A 22 0.21 11.68 -7.77
C HIS A 22 1.54 10.96 -7.52
N LYS A 23 1.83 10.62 -6.26
CA LYS A 23 3.02 9.84 -5.90
C LYS A 23 2.99 8.44 -6.52
N ARG A 24 1.83 7.77 -6.50
CA ARG A 24 1.66 6.46 -7.13
C ARG A 24 1.99 6.50 -8.62
N LEU A 25 1.48 7.49 -9.35
CA LEU A 25 1.73 7.63 -10.78
C LEU A 25 3.23 7.82 -11.06
N ALA A 26 3.92 8.68 -10.30
CA ALA A 26 5.36 8.88 -10.46
C ALA A 26 6.17 7.58 -10.27
N LEU A 27 5.80 6.76 -9.28
CA LEU A 27 6.46 5.46 -9.05
C LEU A 27 6.18 4.45 -10.18
N LEU A 28 4.93 4.38 -10.66
CA LEU A 28 4.54 3.44 -11.72
C LEU A 28 5.24 3.74 -13.05
N LYS A 29 5.53 5.01 -13.34
CA LYS A 29 6.27 5.41 -14.56
C LYS A 29 7.64 4.77 -14.68
N SER A 30 8.26 4.34 -13.58
CA SER A 30 9.56 3.67 -13.60
C SER A 30 9.51 2.26 -14.19
N GLY A 31 8.33 1.64 -14.29
CA GLY A 31 8.16 0.25 -14.75
C GLY A 31 8.68 -0.82 -13.77
N LYS A 32 9.31 -0.42 -12.66
CA LYS A 32 9.89 -1.34 -11.68
C LYS A 32 8.82 -1.79 -10.65
N PRO A 33 8.98 -2.99 -10.07
CA PRO A 33 8.21 -3.38 -8.88
C PRO A 33 8.37 -2.34 -7.77
N ARG A 34 7.29 -2.08 -7.04
CA ARG A 34 7.28 -1.09 -5.95
C ARG A 34 7.43 -1.79 -4.62
N LEU A 35 8.40 -1.33 -3.81
CA LEU A 35 8.44 -1.67 -2.39
C LEU A 35 7.44 -0.80 -1.63
N VAL A 36 6.31 -1.39 -1.27
CA VAL A 36 5.26 -0.74 -0.48
C VAL A 36 5.56 -0.94 0.99
N VAL A 37 6.00 0.12 1.66
CA VAL A 37 6.20 0.13 3.11
C VAL A 37 4.98 0.75 3.78
N ARG A 38 4.41 0.04 4.77
CA ARG A 38 3.32 0.53 5.61
C ARG A 38 3.72 0.43 7.08
N LYS A 39 3.54 1.53 7.78
CA LYS A 39 3.75 1.64 9.22
C LYS A 39 2.40 1.61 9.92
N THR A 40 2.31 0.82 10.97
CA THR A 40 1.27 0.94 12.00
C THR A 40 1.93 1.43 13.29
N LEU A 41 1.19 1.52 14.40
CA LEU A 41 1.75 1.98 15.67
C LEU A 41 2.89 1.06 16.15
N ASN A 42 2.69 -0.26 16.05
CA ASN A 42 3.61 -1.26 16.62
C ASN A 42 4.26 -2.17 15.57
N HIS A 43 3.86 -2.08 14.30
CA HIS A 43 4.35 -3.00 13.27
C HIS A 43 4.71 -2.29 11.98
N HIS A 44 5.59 -2.94 11.22
CA HIS A 44 5.98 -2.52 9.89
C HIS A 44 5.71 -3.65 8.89
N ILE A 45 5.24 -3.26 7.72
CA ILE A 45 4.89 -4.17 6.63
C ILE A 45 5.66 -3.71 5.40
N ALA A 46 6.37 -4.64 4.77
CA ALA A 46 7.09 -4.40 3.52
C ALA A 46 6.60 -5.40 2.47
N GLN A 47 6.20 -4.91 1.31
CA GLN A 47 5.67 -5.75 0.23
C GLN A 47 6.28 -5.34 -1.10
N ILE A 48 6.69 -6.32 -1.91
CA ILE A 48 7.09 -6.09 -3.31
C ILE A 48 5.86 -6.30 -4.18
N VAL A 49 5.41 -5.23 -4.83
CA VAL A 49 4.13 -5.18 -5.53
C VAL A 49 4.34 -4.78 -6.98
N ILE A 50 3.79 -5.58 -7.90
CA ILE A 50 3.73 -5.27 -9.33
C ILE A 50 2.36 -4.73 -9.72
N TYR A 51 2.32 -3.92 -10.75
CA TYR A 51 1.08 -3.40 -11.31
C TYR A 51 0.47 -4.42 -12.28
N ASP A 52 -0.84 -4.61 -12.18
CA ASP A 52 -1.64 -5.35 -13.16
C ASP A 52 -2.96 -4.57 -13.37
N PRO A 53 -3.50 -4.51 -14.61
CA PRO A 53 -4.70 -3.73 -14.91
C PRO A 53 -5.91 -4.05 -14.03
N ASN A 54 -6.05 -5.31 -13.60
CA ASN A 54 -7.16 -5.75 -12.76
C ASN A 54 -6.95 -5.42 -11.27
N GLY A 55 -5.72 -5.12 -10.88
CA GLY A 55 -5.33 -4.81 -9.50
C GLY A 55 -3.89 -5.22 -9.22
N ASP A 56 -3.23 -4.50 -8.32
CA ASP A 56 -1.84 -4.78 -7.97
C ASP A 56 -1.66 -6.23 -7.46
N LYS A 57 -0.63 -6.93 -7.95
CA LYS A 57 -0.24 -8.27 -7.49
C LYS A 57 0.96 -8.18 -6.55
N THR A 58 0.89 -8.85 -5.40
CA THR A 58 1.98 -8.90 -4.43
C THR A 58 2.84 -10.12 -4.73
N LEU A 59 4.14 -9.92 -4.96
CA LEU A 59 5.08 -11.02 -5.21
C LEU A 59 5.59 -11.61 -3.91
N VAL A 60 6.01 -10.74 -2.99
CA VAL A 60 6.55 -11.12 -1.67
C VAL A 60 6.06 -10.13 -0.63
N SER A 61 5.81 -10.61 0.59
CA SER A 61 5.42 -9.82 1.75
C SER A 61 6.31 -10.20 2.93
N ALA A 62 6.62 -9.22 3.78
CA ALA A 62 7.29 -9.41 5.05
C ALA A 62 6.58 -8.57 6.12
N HIS A 63 6.35 -9.18 7.28
CA HIS A 63 5.73 -8.53 8.44
C HIS A 63 6.62 -8.67 9.68
N THR A 64 6.70 -7.64 10.54
CA THR A 64 7.53 -7.69 11.76
C THR A 64 7.17 -8.81 12.75
N ARG A 65 5.99 -9.43 12.59
CA ARG A 65 5.56 -10.58 13.41
C ARG A 65 6.22 -11.88 12.99
N GLU A 66 6.57 -12.02 11.71
CA GLU A 66 7.28 -13.18 11.19
C GLU A 66 8.70 -13.23 11.80
N LEU A 67 9.33 -12.07 12.03
CA LEU A 67 10.61 -11.97 12.75
C LEU A 67 10.51 -12.50 14.18
N VAL A 68 9.46 -12.13 14.92
CA VAL A 68 9.26 -12.59 16.31
C VAL A 68 8.99 -14.10 16.35
N ARG A 69 8.12 -14.60 15.47
CA ARG A 69 7.68 -16.00 15.46
C ARG A 69 8.74 -16.96 14.91
N ASP A 70 9.33 -16.62 13.77
CA ASP A 70 10.12 -17.57 12.97
C ASP A 70 11.63 -17.39 13.17
N PHE A 71 12.06 -16.21 13.66
CA PHE A 71 13.48 -15.85 13.79
C PHE A 71 13.91 -15.51 15.24
N GLY A 72 13.03 -15.72 16.23
CA GLY A 72 13.36 -15.53 17.64
C GLY A 72 13.64 -14.08 18.05
N TRP A 73 13.19 -13.12 17.25
CA TRP A 73 13.38 -11.70 17.53
C TRP A 73 12.58 -11.24 18.76
N LYS A 74 13.26 -10.68 19.76
CA LYS A 74 12.64 -10.28 21.05
C LYS A 74 12.16 -8.83 21.11
N GLY A 75 12.47 -8.01 20.10
CA GLY A 75 12.05 -6.61 20.05
C GLY A 75 10.58 -6.46 19.68
N HIS A 76 9.92 -5.44 20.26
CA HIS A 76 8.50 -5.12 20.05
C HIS A 76 8.33 -3.95 19.08
#